data_AF-A0A0S2DH30-F1
#
_entry.id   AF-A0A0S2DH30-F1
#
_cell.length_a   1.000
_cell.length_b   1.000
_cell.length_c   1.000
_cell.angle_alpha   90.00
_cell.angle_beta   90.00
_cell.angle_gamma   90.00
#
_symmetry.space_group_name_H-M   'P 1'
#
loop_
_entity.id
_entity.type
_entity.pdbx_description
1 polymer ?
#
loop_
_entity_poly.entity_id
_entity_poly.type
_entity_poly.pdbx_seq_one_letter_code
_entity_poly.pdbx_strand_id
1 'polypeptide(L)' 'MDLETIGEVVQIDDVQEVNQRLQDGWVVLAVAPGTKAGGEPWLRYSMGLPYEDEEDEDEEEEEGEEEDEDE' A
#
# COMPACT_ATOMS: atom_id res chain seq x y z
N MET A 1 -7.43 1.16 -6.53
CA MET A 1 -6.19 0.47 -6.15
C MET A 1 -6.10 -0.76 -7.01
N ASP A 2 -4.99 -0.93 -7.68
CA ASP A 2 -4.66 -2.22 -8.26
C ASP A 2 -4.23 -3.15 -7.13
N LEU A 3 -4.56 -4.44 -7.21
CA LEU A 3 -4.11 -5.42 -6.22
C LEU A 3 -2.69 -5.89 -6.51
N GLU A 4 -2.20 -5.67 -7.73
CA GLU A 4 -0.83 -6.01 -8.14
C GLU A 4 0.23 -5.18 -7.42
N THR A 5 -0.15 -4.05 -6.81
CA THR A 5 0.74 -3.16 -6.05
C THR A 5 0.76 -3.43 -4.53
N ILE A 6 0.15 -4.53 -4.05
CA ILE A 6 0.15 -4.88 -2.62
C ILE A 6 1.32 -5.82 -2.31
N GLY A 7 2.27 -5.37 -1.49
CA GLY A 7 3.47 -6.14 -1.16
C GLY A 7 3.37 -7.04 0.06
N GLU A 8 2.54 -6.67 1.04
CA GLU A 8 2.28 -7.50 2.21
C GLU A 8 0.77 -7.58 2.46
N VAL A 9 0.29 -8.77 2.87
CA VAL A 9 -1.10 -8.99 3.27
C VAL A 9 -1.14 -9.64 4.65
N VAL A 10 -1.97 -9.09 5.53
CA VAL A 10 -2.21 -9.60 6.89
C VAL A 10 -3.70 -9.82 7.16
N GLN A 11 -4.00 -10.72 8.10
CA GLN A 11 -5.36 -10.94 8.59
C GLN A 11 -5.46 -10.54 10.06
N ILE A 12 -6.45 -9.71 10.37
CA ILE A 12 -6.64 -9.09 11.69
C ILE A 12 -8.10 -9.21 12.08
N ASP A 13 -8.39 -9.52 13.34
CA ASP A 13 -9.75 -9.54 13.89
C ASP A 13 -9.96 -8.56 15.07
N ASP A 14 -8.95 -7.75 15.38
CA ASP A 14 -9.04 -6.64 16.33
C ASP A 14 -9.19 -5.28 15.63
N VAL A 15 -10.19 -4.51 16.05
CA VAL A 15 -10.52 -3.22 15.41
C VAL A 15 -9.51 -2.11 15.75
N GLN A 16 -8.83 -2.18 16.90
CA GLN A 16 -7.84 -1.18 17.28
C GLN A 16 -6.58 -1.35 16.42
N GLU A 17 -6.15 -2.59 16.19
CA GLU A 17 -5.04 -2.88 15.29
C GLU A 17 -5.36 -2.46 13.84
N VAL A 18 -6.57 -2.74 13.35
CA VAL A 18 -7.01 -2.26 12.02
C VAL A 18 -6.90 -0.74 11.91
N ASN A 19 -7.40 -0.02 12.91
CA ASN A 19 -7.35 1.45 12.89
C ASN A 19 -5.92 1.98 12.94
N GLN A 20 -5.03 1.35 13.70
CA GLN A 20 -3.62 1.74 13.73
C GLN A 20 -2.98 1.54 12.35
N ARG A 21 -3.15 0.37 11.74
CA ARG A 21 -2.56 0.09 10.44
C ARG A 21 -3.09 0.99 9.32
N LEU A 22 -4.38 1.35 9.37
CA LEU A 22 -4.94 2.36 8.46
C LEU A 22 -4.24 3.72 8.58
N GLN A 23 -3.83 4.12 9.80
CA GLN A 23 -3.04 5.33 10.01
C GLN A 23 -1.60 5.17 9.49
N ASP A 24 -1.08 3.96 9.53
CA ASP A 24 0.24 3.59 9.02
C ASP A 24 0.25 3.36 7.49
N GLY A 25 -0.83 3.70 6.77
CA GLY A 25 -0.91 3.64 5.31
C GLY A 25 -1.40 2.31 4.72
N TRP A 26 -1.78 1.34 5.57
CA TRP A 26 -2.39 0.10 5.10
C TRP A 26 -3.79 0.32 4.54
N VAL A 27 -4.24 -0.60 3.70
CA VAL A 27 -5.54 -0.55 3.03
C VAL A 27 -6.34 -1.82 3.30
N VAL A 28 -7.67 -1.71 3.43
CA VAL A 28 -8.54 -2.88 3.60
C VAL A 28 -8.81 -3.49 2.22
N LEU A 29 -8.46 -4.76 2.05
CA LEU A 29 -8.68 -5.53 0.83
C LEU A 29 -10.01 -6.28 0.88
N ALA A 30 -10.32 -6.88 2.03
CA ALA A 30 -11.55 -7.65 2.23
C ALA A 30 -11.98 -7.67 3.69
N VAL A 31 -13.29 -7.82 3.92
CA VAL A 31 -13.88 -8.00 5.26
C VAL A 31 -14.76 -9.23 5.24
N ALA A 32 -14.48 -10.18 6.13
CA ALA A 32 -15.26 -11.39 6.32
C ALA A 32 -16.05 -11.30 7.64
N PRO A 33 -17.39 -11.18 7.59
CA PRO A 33 -18.22 -11.33 8.77
C PRO A 33 -18.51 -12.79 9.07
N GLY A 34 -18.73 -13.09 10.34
CA GLY A 34 -19.20 -14.41 10.76
C GLY A 34 -19.78 -14.42 12.16
N THR A 35 -20.15 -15.62 12.61
CA THR A 35 -20.73 -15.84 13.93
C THR A 35 -19.98 -16.99 14.61
N LYS A 36 -19.59 -16.82 15.87
CA LYS A 36 -18.99 -17.90 16.67
C LYS A 36 -20.07 -18.91 17.04
N ALA A 37 -19.66 -20.09 17.51
CA ALA A 37 -20.60 -21.13 17.96
C ALA A 37 -21.55 -20.67 19.09
N GLY A 38 -21.19 -19.63 19.84
CA GLY A 38 -22.03 -19.00 20.88
C GLY A 38 -22.99 -17.91 20.39
N GLY A 39 -23.06 -17.66 19.07
CA GLY A 39 -23.92 -16.60 18.50
C GLY A 39 -23.29 -15.21 18.50
N GLU A 40 -22.10 -15.04 19.09
CA GLU A 40 -21.38 -13.77 19.06
C GLU A 40 -20.85 -13.47 17.64
N PRO A 41 -21.11 -12.28 17.09
CA PRO A 41 -20.58 -11.89 15.79
C PRO A 41 -19.06 -11.67 15.86
N TRP A 42 -18.38 -11.86 14.73
CA TRP A 42 -16.98 -11.49 14.55
C TRP A 42 -16.76 -10.91 13.15
N LEU A 43 -15.68 -10.15 13.01
CA LEU A 43 -15.19 -9.61 11.75
C LEU A 43 -13.71 -9.97 11.61
N ARG A 44 -13.29 -10.32 10.40
CA ARG A 44 -11.88 -10.46 10.05
C ARG A 44 -11.58 -9.60 8.84
N TYR A 45 -10.52 -8.83 8.94
CA TYR A 45 -10.04 -7.90 7.93
C TYR A 45 -8.83 -8.52 7.27
N SER A 46 -8.81 -8.52 5.94
CA SER A 46 -7.58 -8.73 5.17
C SER A 46 -7.09 -7.34 4.77
N MET A 47 -5.90 -6.97 5.23
CA MET A 47 -5.30 -5.66 4.97
C MET A 47 -4.01 -5.83 4.17
N GLY A 48 -3.76 -4.89 3.27
CA GLY A 48 -2.57 -4.85 2.44
C GLY A 48 -1.74 -3.60 2.69
N LEU A 49 -0.42 -3.70 2.62
CA LEU A 49 0.48 -2.55 2.50
C LEU A 49 0.86 -2.39 1.03
N PRO A 50 0.56 -1.26 0.38
CA PRO A 50 1.05 -0.98 -0.96
C PRO A 50 2.59 -1.00 -0.98
N TYR A 51 3.19 -1.45 -2.09
CA TYR A 51 4.57 -1.11 -2.39
C TYR A 51 4.67 0.42 -2.49
N GLU A 52 5.63 0.99 -1.78
CA GLU A 52 6.15 2.29 -2.18
C GLU A 52 7.03 1.97 -3.38
N ASP A 53 6.55 2.27 -4.59
CA ASP A 53 7.47 2.44 -5.72
C ASP A 53 8.44 3.53 -5.23
N GLU A 54 9.66 3.14 -4.86
CA GLU A 54 10.77 4.06 -4.78
C GLU A 54 10.87 4.60 -6.21
N GLU A 55 10.24 5.75 -6.47
CA GLU A 55 10.32 6.42 -7.77
C GLU A 55 11.78 6.39 -8.18
N ASP A 56 12.07 5.61 -9.23
CA ASP A 56 13.40 5.41 -9.78
C ASP A 56 14.10 6.78 -9.82
N GLU A 57 15.18 6.92 -9.03
CA GLU A 57 16.14 8.02 -9.14
C GLU A 57 16.90 7.87 -10.46
N ASP A 58 16.21 7.84 -11.60
CA ASP A 58 16.84 7.67 -12.90
C ASP A 58 16.77 8.98 -13.70
N GLU A 59 17.97 9.57 -13.73
CA GLU A 59 18.60 10.30 -14.83
C GLU A 59 18.20 11.78 -14.96
N GLU A 60 18.98 12.63 -14.26
CA GLU A 60 19.28 13.98 -14.73
C GLU A 60 19.83 13.88 -16.16
N GLU A 61 18.96 14.10 -17.17
CA GLU A 61 19.41 14.38 -18.53
C GLU A 61 20.21 15.70 -18.49
N GLU A 62 21.54 15.58 -18.42
CA GLU A 62 22.48 16.65 -18.70
C GLU A 62 22.29 17.07 -20.17
N GLU A 63 21.40 18.04 -20.42
CA GLU A 63 21.32 18.69 -21.73
C GLU A 63 22.65 19.42 -21.98
N GLY A 64 23.49 18.80 -22.80
CA GLY A 64 24.77 19.34 -23.22
C GLY A 64 24.63 20.75 -23.80
N GLU A 65 25.40 21.68 -23.24
CA GLU A 65 25.61 23.01 -23.79
C GLU A 65 26.37 22.88 -25.12
N GLU A 66 25.66 22.96 -26.25
CA GLU A 66 26.25 23.18 -27.57
C GLU A 66 26.49 24.69 -27.74
N GLU A 67 27.54 25.22 -27.11
CA GLU A 67 28.17 26.48 -27.52
C GLU A 67 29.31 26.15 -28.50
N ASP A 68 29.04 26.19 -29.79
CA ASP A 68 30.08 26.48 -30.78
C ASP A 68 29.61 27.65 -31.67
N GLU A 69 30.21 28.79 -31.36
CA GLU A 69 30.19 30.03 -32.13
C GLU A 69 30.99 29.82 -33.42
N ASP A 70 30.33 29.83 -34.58
CA ASP A 70 31.03 29.96 -35.86
C ASP A 70 30.89 31.39 -36.42
N GLU A 71 32.08 31.94 -36.70
CA GLU A 71 32.48 33.27 -37.17
C GLU A 71 31.97 33.68 -38.56
#